data_AF-A0A7K7H4V2-F1
#
_entry.id   AF-A0A7K7H4V2-F1
#
_cell.length_a   1.000
_cell.length_b   1.000
_cell.length_c   1.000
_cell.angle_alpha   90.00
_cell.angle_beta   90.00
_cell.angle_gamma   90.00
#
_symmetry.space_group_name_H-M   'P 1'
#
loop_
_entity.id
_entity.type
_entity.pdbx_description
1 polymer ?
#
loop_
_entity_poly.entity_id
_entity_poly.type
_entity_poly.pdbx_seq_one_letter_code
_entity_poly.pdbx_strand_id
1 'polypeptide(L)'
;KHQSQYILIHQALVEYNQYGETEISLSELHSSLNNLKRKDHPSEASLLEAEFQRLPSYKGWRTQNTGNREENKSKNRNVNVIPYDFNRVPIRHEEDCSKEGEHDSDESSDEDSDCEESSRYINASFITGYWGPKAMIATQGPLQETISDFWQMVFQRKVKVVVMLTELKEGDQELCAQYWGEGKQTYDGIEVQMADVNSGPSYTIRAFDIAHLKTKETQKVYQYQYHKWSGCDVPEVPKDLVSMILNIKQKLPARPVPEDSRRTRSIPLLVHCCDGSQQTGVFCALMTLLESAEIEEVIDVFQVVKSLRRTRLGMVSTFEQYQFLYDTIASTYPAQNGQIKKNSQQEDEVEFCSEVGKSDQETDLITTDLAPPRPGEIEPPEICDDSKAADGTKGTESSTNGPTTAVLT
;
A
#
# COMPACT_ATOMS: atom_id res chain seq x y z
N LYS A 1 34.43 -8.31 -9.22
CA LYS A 1 33.52 -8.02 -10.36
C LYS A 1 33.23 -9.29 -11.19
N HIS A 2 34.15 -9.81 -12.02
CA HIS A 2 33.87 -10.98 -12.87
C HIS A 2 33.32 -12.23 -12.15
N GLN A 3 33.88 -12.61 -10.99
CA GLN A 3 33.40 -13.78 -10.23
C GLN A 3 31.93 -13.65 -9.80
N SER A 4 31.50 -12.45 -9.37
CA SER A 4 30.11 -12.17 -8.98
C SER A 4 29.15 -12.30 -10.17
N GLN A 5 29.57 -11.84 -11.34
CA GLN A 5 28.81 -11.96 -12.59
C GLN A 5 28.72 -13.42 -13.06
N TYR A 6 29.80 -14.19 -12.91
CA TYR A 6 29.81 -15.63 -13.20
C TYR A 6 28.87 -16.42 -12.29
N ILE A 7 28.86 -16.11 -10.99
CA ILE A 7 27.93 -16.70 -10.02
C ILE A 7 26.48 -16.35 -10.37
N LEU A 8 26.20 -15.10 -10.77
CA LEU A 8 24.86 -14.68 -11.18
C LEU A 8 24.33 -15.47 -12.40
N ILE A 9 25.19 -15.75 -13.40
CA ILE A 9 24.81 -16.55 -14.57
C ILE A 9 24.42 -17.98 -14.15
N HIS A 10 25.21 -18.62 -13.28
CA HIS A 10 24.87 -19.95 -12.75
C HIS A 10 23.60 -19.94 -11.90
N GLN A 11 23.39 -18.91 -11.09
CA GLN A 11 22.17 -18.74 -10.30
C GLN A 11 20.94 -18.59 -11.20
N ALA A 12 20.99 -17.75 -12.23
CA ALA A 12 19.90 -17.56 -13.17
C ALA A 12 19.55 -18.85 -13.95
N LEU A 13 20.57 -19.62 -14.36
CA LEU A 13 20.36 -20.91 -15.03
C LEU A 13 19.71 -21.96 -14.11
N VAL A 14 20.14 -22.04 -12.84
CA VAL A 14 19.51 -22.93 -11.85
C VAL A 14 18.09 -22.48 -11.52
N GLU A 15 17.87 -21.17 -11.39
CA GLU A 15 16.56 -20.59 -11.08
C GLU A 15 15.56 -20.83 -12.22
N TYR A 16 15.95 -20.62 -13.47
CA TYR A 16 15.12 -20.97 -14.63
C TYR A 16 14.92 -22.49 -14.77
N ASN A 17 15.94 -23.32 -14.52
CA ASN A 17 15.79 -24.78 -14.59
C ASN A 17 14.87 -25.35 -13.51
N GLN A 18 14.83 -24.74 -12.31
CA GLN A 18 14.02 -25.21 -11.19
C GLN A 18 12.55 -24.75 -11.27
N TYR A 19 12.31 -23.53 -11.74
CA TYR A 19 10.98 -22.91 -11.70
C TYR A 19 10.34 -22.71 -13.07
N GLY A 20 11.13 -22.58 -14.13
CA GLY A 20 10.66 -22.26 -15.48
C GLY A 20 10.09 -20.86 -15.57
N GLU A 21 9.24 -20.67 -16.58
CA GLU A 21 8.44 -19.48 -16.82
C GLU A 21 7.10 -19.63 -16.10
N THR A 22 6.77 -18.68 -15.23
CA THR A 22 5.60 -18.71 -14.31
C THR A 22 4.68 -17.49 -14.45
N GLU A 23 5.02 -16.59 -15.36
CA GLU A 23 4.23 -15.43 -15.73
C GLU A 23 3.05 -15.85 -16.63
N ILE A 24 1.91 -15.18 -16.46
CA ILE A 24 0.69 -15.44 -17.22
C ILE A 24 0.06 -14.11 -17.64
N SER A 25 -0.24 -13.97 -18.93
CA SER A 25 -0.96 -12.82 -19.47
C SER A 25 -2.42 -12.80 -18.98
N LEU A 26 -3.00 -11.62 -18.76
CA LEU A 26 -4.40 -11.49 -18.33
C LEU A 26 -5.41 -12.04 -19.36
N SER A 27 -5.04 -12.06 -20.65
CA SER A 27 -5.85 -12.66 -21.71
C SER A 27 -5.90 -14.19 -21.62
N GLU A 28 -4.81 -14.84 -21.20
CA GLU A 28 -4.72 -16.30 -21.06
C GLU A 28 -5.09 -16.80 -19.66
N LEU A 29 -5.04 -15.93 -18.63
CA LEU A 29 -5.21 -16.24 -17.21
C LEU A 29 -6.34 -17.24 -16.91
N HIS A 30 -7.52 -17.07 -17.50
CA HIS A 30 -8.66 -17.98 -17.28
C HIS A 30 -8.45 -19.36 -17.92
N SER A 31 -7.80 -19.44 -19.09
CA SER A 31 -7.44 -20.71 -19.72
C SER A 31 -6.33 -21.42 -18.92
N SER A 32 -5.29 -20.67 -18.54
CA SER A 32 -4.16 -21.20 -17.78
C SER A 32 -4.59 -21.67 -16.39
N LEU A 33 -5.41 -20.90 -15.65
CA LEU A 33 -5.91 -21.28 -14.33
C LEU A 33 -6.82 -22.53 -14.38
N ASN A 34 -7.67 -22.66 -15.39
CA ASN A 34 -8.48 -23.86 -15.59
C ASN A 34 -7.63 -25.10 -15.88
N ASN A 35 -6.52 -24.96 -16.63
CA ASN A 35 -5.56 -26.04 -16.83
C ASN A 35 -4.78 -26.35 -15.55
N LEU A 36 -4.33 -25.32 -14.82
CA LEU A 36 -3.58 -25.46 -13.57
C LEU A 36 -4.38 -26.18 -12.48
N LYS A 37 -5.69 -25.93 -12.40
CA LYS A 37 -6.61 -26.57 -11.46
C LYS A 37 -7.11 -27.95 -11.89
N ARG A 38 -6.87 -28.40 -13.13
CA ARG A 38 -7.33 -29.71 -13.57
C ARG A 38 -6.60 -30.82 -12.80
N LYS A 39 -7.34 -31.84 -12.39
CA LYS A 39 -6.81 -33.11 -11.88
C LYS A 39 -7.16 -34.21 -12.86
N ASP A 40 -6.15 -34.85 -13.43
CA ASP A 40 -6.35 -35.93 -14.40
C ASP A 40 -6.73 -37.26 -13.69
N HIS A 41 -6.35 -37.43 -12.41
CA HIS A 41 -6.91 -38.43 -11.50
C HIS A 41 -7.25 -37.82 -10.11
N PRO A 42 -8.35 -38.23 -9.42
CA PRO A 42 -8.77 -37.61 -8.15
C PRO A 42 -7.77 -37.70 -6.99
N SER A 43 -6.83 -38.65 -7.04
CA SER A 43 -5.78 -38.82 -6.02
C SER A 43 -4.48 -38.06 -6.33
N GLU A 44 -4.41 -37.35 -7.45
CA GLU A 44 -3.21 -36.64 -7.88
C GLU A 44 -3.28 -35.15 -7.53
N ALA A 45 -2.11 -34.54 -7.38
CA ALA A 45 -1.99 -33.10 -7.27
C ALA A 45 -2.28 -32.48 -8.65
N SER A 46 -3.14 -31.46 -8.69
CA SER A 46 -3.25 -30.54 -9.81
C SER A 46 -1.91 -29.82 -10.03
N LEU A 47 -1.74 -29.24 -11.21
CA LEU A 47 -0.52 -28.48 -11.51
C LEU A 47 -0.36 -27.26 -10.59
N LEU A 48 -1.47 -26.68 -10.10
CA LEU A 48 -1.47 -25.59 -9.10
C LEU A 48 -0.98 -26.07 -7.72
N GLU A 49 -1.41 -27.24 -7.27
CA GLU A 49 -0.89 -27.86 -6.04
C GLU A 49 0.59 -28.20 -6.20
N ALA A 50 0.98 -28.81 -7.33
CA ALA A 50 2.37 -29.13 -7.63
C ALA A 50 3.26 -27.86 -7.67
N GLU A 51 2.76 -26.78 -8.24
CA GLU A 51 3.43 -25.48 -8.25
C GLU A 51 3.61 -24.91 -6.84
N PHE A 52 2.58 -24.93 -6.01
CA PHE A 52 2.70 -24.51 -4.61
C PHE A 52 3.77 -25.32 -3.86
N GLN A 53 3.88 -26.62 -4.12
CA GLN A 53 4.94 -27.47 -3.54
C GLN A 53 6.35 -27.17 -4.10
N ARG A 54 6.48 -26.51 -5.26
CA ARG A 54 7.78 -26.01 -5.77
C ARG A 54 8.28 -24.76 -5.02
N LEU A 55 7.41 -24.02 -4.32
CA LEU A 55 7.79 -22.78 -3.64
C LEU A 55 8.77 -23.04 -2.47
N PRO A 56 10.01 -22.53 -2.50
CA PRO A 56 10.96 -22.69 -1.39
C PRO A 56 10.45 -22.04 -0.09
N SER A 57 10.77 -22.68 1.04
CA SER A 57 10.35 -22.23 2.39
C SER A 57 11.30 -21.23 3.04
N TYR A 58 12.55 -21.14 2.55
CA TYR A 58 13.64 -20.28 3.06
C TYR A 58 13.94 -20.39 4.58
N LYS A 59 13.48 -21.45 5.28
CA LYS A 59 13.79 -21.63 6.71
C LYS A 59 15.31 -21.75 6.93
N GLY A 60 15.89 -20.82 7.69
CA GLY A 60 17.35 -20.73 7.91
C GLY A 60 18.16 -20.09 6.78
N TRP A 61 17.49 -19.46 5.79
CA TRP A 61 18.13 -18.81 4.63
C TRP A 61 19.07 -17.64 4.98
N ARG A 62 18.72 -16.87 6.03
CA ARG A 62 19.49 -15.73 6.54
C ARG A 62 19.42 -15.72 8.07
N THR A 63 20.32 -14.97 8.69
CA THR A 63 20.35 -14.79 10.14
C THR A 63 19.09 -14.05 10.63
N GLN A 64 18.70 -14.34 11.87
CA GLN A 64 17.58 -13.72 12.59
C GLN A 64 18.06 -13.32 14.00
N ASN A 65 19.35 -12.98 14.12
CA ASN A 65 20.08 -12.89 15.38
C ASN A 65 19.49 -11.81 16.29
N THR A 66 19.17 -10.64 15.73
CA THR A 66 18.66 -9.48 16.50
C THR A 66 17.37 -9.82 17.24
N GLY A 67 16.43 -10.50 16.57
CA GLY A 67 15.14 -10.87 17.15
C GLY A 67 15.18 -12.10 18.06
N ASN A 68 16.30 -12.85 18.05
CA ASN A 68 16.55 -13.99 18.94
C ASN A 68 17.40 -13.64 20.17
N ARG A 69 17.93 -12.40 20.28
CA ARG A 69 18.52 -11.85 21.51
C ARG A 69 17.52 -11.93 22.66
N GLU A 70 17.96 -12.27 23.87
CA GLU A 70 17.08 -12.62 25.00
C GLU A 70 16.10 -11.48 25.34
N GLU A 71 16.61 -10.26 25.37
CA GLU A 71 15.89 -9.00 25.60
C GLU A 71 14.86 -8.65 24.50
N ASN A 72 14.88 -9.35 23.38
CA ASN A 72 13.96 -9.16 22.25
C ASN A 72 12.98 -10.33 22.06
N LYS A 73 13.18 -11.48 22.74
CA LYS A 73 12.28 -12.65 22.59
C LYS A 73 10.84 -12.35 23.00
N SER A 74 10.65 -11.61 24.09
CA SER A 74 9.32 -11.17 24.56
C SER A 74 8.59 -10.29 23.55
N LYS A 75 9.32 -9.53 22.72
CA LYS A 75 8.74 -8.65 21.70
C LYS A 75 8.20 -9.40 20.48
N ASN A 76 8.27 -10.74 20.43
CA ASN A 76 7.80 -11.55 19.31
C ASN A 76 6.50 -12.29 19.68
N ARG A 77 5.38 -11.95 19.02
CA ARG A 77 4.09 -12.64 19.22
C ARG A 77 4.13 -14.10 18.74
N ASN A 78 4.99 -14.41 17.76
CA ASN A 78 5.25 -15.77 17.29
C ASN A 78 6.76 -16.00 17.12
N VAL A 79 7.34 -16.91 17.92
CA VAL A 79 8.79 -17.22 17.91
C VAL A 79 9.28 -17.85 16.59
N ASN A 80 8.38 -18.38 15.75
CA ASN A 80 8.73 -18.92 14.43
C ASN A 80 8.70 -17.86 13.32
N VAL A 81 8.18 -16.65 13.61
CA VAL A 81 7.97 -15.57 12.66
C VAL A 81 8.72 -14.33 13.17
N ILE A 82 10.02 -14.32 12.92
CA ILE A 82 10.97 -13.26 13.30
C ILE A 82 11.59 -12.70 12.00
N PRO A 83 11.79 -11.38 11.86
CA PRO A 83 12.45 -10.81 10.67
C PRO A 83 13.88 -11.35 10.52
N TYR A 84 14.36 -11.42 9.28
CA TYR A 84 15.80 -11.61 9.02
C TYR A 84 16.55 -10.31 9.31
N ASP A 85 17.80 -10.41 9.74
CA ASP A 85 18.59 -9.21 10.08
C ASP A 85 18.78 -8.29 8.86
N PHE A 86 18.95 -8.84 7.64
CA PHE A 86 19.21 -8.04 6.43
C PHE A 86 18.05 -7.14 5.97
N ASN A 87 16.83 -7.36 6.48
CA ASN A 87 15.66 -6.56 6.12
C ASN A 87 14.73 -6.25 7.31
N ARG A 88 15.19 -6.39 8.57
CA ARG A 88 14.43 -5.87 9.71
C ARG A 88 14.26 -4.35 9.60
N VAL A 89 13.21 -3.82 10.23
CA VAL A 89 13.05 -2.37 10.37
C VAL A 89 13.73 -1.91 11.67
N PRO A 90 14.88 -1.22 11.62
CA PRO A 90 15.45 -0.62 12.82
C PRO A 90 14.60 0.57 13.27
N ILE A 91 14.48 0.77 14.58
CA ILE A 91 14.04 2.02 15.20
C ILE A 91 15.30 2.71 15.74
N ARG A 92 15.62 3.93 15.29
CA ARG A 92 16.78 4.69 15.78
C ARG A 92 16.44 5.42 17.08
N HIS A 93 17.44 5.68 17.92
CA HIS A 93 17.29 6.59 19.06
C HIS A 93 17.25 8.06 18.60
N GLU A 94 16.54 8.91 19.35
CA GLU A 94 16.34 10.33 19.00
C GLU A 94 17.66 11.10 18.83
N GLU A 95 18.69 10.77 19.62
CA GLU A 95 19.98 11.47 19.65
C GLU A 95 20.87 11.18 18.43
N ASP A 96 20.60 10.11 17.68
CA ASP A 96 21.37 9.75 16.48
C ASP A 96 20.80 10.45 15.24
N CYS A 97 19.49 10.65 15.19
CA CYS A 97 18.80 11.43 14.14
C CYS A 97 19.19 12.92 14.11
N SER A 98 19.83 13.46 15.16
CA SER A 98 20.31 14.85 15.20
C SER A 98 21.79 15.02 14.85
N LYS A 99 22.56 13.93 14.64
CA LYS A 99 23.99 13.99 14.30
C LYS A 99 24.28 13.99 12.79
N GLU A 100 23.30 13.64 11.96
CA GLU A 100 23.39 13.60 10.48
C GLU A 100 23.55 15.00 9.82
N GLY A 101 23.83 16.06 10.59
CA GLY A 101 23.92 17.45 10.13
C GLY A 101 25.31 18.11 10.14
N GLU A 102 26.35 17.48 10.72
CA GLU A 102 27.64 18.16 10.98
C GLU A 102 28.90 17.42 10.50
N HIS A 103 28.80 16.26 9.84
CA HIS A 103 29.96 15.53 9.31
C HIS A 103 29.95 15.43 7.77
N ASP A 104 30.49 16.47 7.13
CA ASP A 104 30.92 16.42 5.73
C ASP A 104 32.25 15.63 5.63
N SER A 105 32.18 14.38 5.19
CA SER A 105 33.37 13.62 4.77
C SER A 105 33.02 12.60 3.68
N ASP A 106 33.46 12.89 2.45
CA ASP A 106 33.47 11.93 1.34
C ASP A 106 34.47 10.80 1.63
N GLU A 107 33.97 9.64 2.08
CA GLU A 107 34.66 8.35 2.03
C GLU A 107 33.66 7.24 1.68
N SER A 108 34.15 6.10 1.17
CA SER A 108 33.27 5.12 0.51
C SER A 108 33.40 3.69 1.02
N SER A 109 32.23 3.01 1.07
CA SER A 109 32.07 1.56 1.21
C SER A 109 32.20 0.98 2.63
N ASP A 110 31.30 0.05 2.93
CA ASP A 110 31.42 -1.01 3.96
C ASP A 110 31.29 -0.68 5.47
N GLU A 111 31.07 0.57 5.90
CA GLU A 111 30.81 0.92 7.33
C GLU A 111 29.31 0.96 7.74
N ASP A 112 28.49 -0.02 7.30
CA ASP A 112 27.14 -0.24 7.84
C ASP A 112 27.14 -0.91 9.24
N SER A 113 28.31 -1.35 9.73
CA SER A 113 28.50 -2.17 10.95
C SER A 113 28.03 -1.48 12.23
N ASP A 114 28.56 -0.29 12.50
CA ASP A 114 28.57 0.27 13.86
C ASP A 114 27.31 1.10 14.16
N CYS A 115 26.50 1.40 13.13
CA CYS A 115 25.22 2.09 13.29
C CYS A 115 24.08 1.17 13.75
N GLU A 116 24.25 -0.15 13.70
CA GLU A 116 23.18 -1.10 14.05
C GLU A 116 23.06 -1.35 15.57
N GLU A 117 24.10 -1.08 16.35
CA GLU A 117 24.13 -1.36 17.80
C GLU A 117 23.32 -0.34 18.64
N SER A 118 23.00 0.85 18.10
CA SER A 118 22.05 1.79 18.71
C SER A 118 20.59 1.60 18.25
N SER A 119 20.29 0.58 17.42
CA SER A 119 18.93 0.37 16.92
C SER A 119 18.05 -0.48 17.86
N ARG A 120 16.87 0.05 18.22
CA ARG A 120 15.85 -0.66 18.98
C ARG A 120 15.08 -1.62 18.08
N TYR A 121 15.00 -2.88 18.50
CA TYR A 121 14.34 -3.95 17.76
C TYR A 121 12.81 -3.92 17.88
N ILE A 122 12.16 -4.13 16.73
CA ILE A 122 10.74 -4.46 16.56
C ILE A 122 10.60 -5.62 15.55
N ASN A 123 9.59 -6.48 15.71
CA ASN A 123 9.31 -7.58 14.79
C ASN A 123 8.61 -7.08 13.50
N ALA A 124 9.39 -6.42 12.65
CA ALA A 124 8.96 -5.87 11.38
C ALA A 124 10.02 -6.09 10.29
N SER A 125 9.57 -6.30 9.05
CA SER A 125 10.38 -6.56 7.86
C SER A 125 10.06 -5.54 6.76
N PHE A 126 11.08 -4.98 6.12
CA PHE A 126 10.90 -4.30 4.83
C PHE A 126 10.59 -5.33 3.75
N ILE A 127 9.54 -5.07 2.97
CA ILE A 127 9.06 -5.92 1.87
C ILE A 127 9.23 -5.18 0.54
N THR A 128 9.65 -5.91 -0.48
CA THR A 128 9.71 -5.48 -1.88
C THR A 128 8.31 -5.45 -2.46
N GLY A 129 7.95 -4.37 -3.17
CA GLY A 129 6.75 -4.29 -3.99
C GLY A 129 7.12 -4.18 -5.46
N TYR A 130 6.12 -4.06 -6.33
CA TYR A 130 6.28 -3.93 -7.79
C TYR A 130 7.34 -2.88 -8.19
N TRP A 131 7.20 -1.63 -7.71
CA TRP A 131 8.16 -0.54 -7.98
C TRP A 131 9.52 -0.66 -7.25
N GLY A 132 9.83 -1.80 -6.62
CA GLY A 132 11.16 -2.11 -6.11
C GLY A 132 11.29 -2.38 -4.60
N PRO A 133 12.53 -2.46 -4.10
CA PRO A 133 12.82 -2.89 -2.72
C PRO A 133 12.41 -1.84 -1.70
N LYS A 134 12.02 -2.28 -0.50
CA LYS A 134 11.51 -1.44 0.60
C LYS A 134 10.33 -0.56 0.16
N ALA A 135 9.27 -1.18 -0.35
CA ALA A 135 8.02 -0.49 -0.72
C ALA A 135 6.96 -0.56 0.40
N MET A 136 7.00 -1.61 1.22
CA MET A 136 6.05 -1.88 2.32
C MET A 136 6.79 -2.30 3.59
N ILE A 137 6.13 -2.17 4.74
CA ILE A 137 6.52 -2.84 6.00
C ILE A 137 5.50 -3.94 6.30
N ALA A 138 5.98 -5.16 6.56
CA ALA A 138 5.20 -6.24 7.17
C ALA A 138 5.60 -6.39 8.65
N THR A 139 4.66 -6.29 9.58
CA THR A 139 4.91 -6.37 11.03
C THR A 139 3.87 -7.23 11.72
N GLN A 140 4.21 -7.82 12.86
CA GLN A 140 3.22 -8.46 13.73
C GLN A 140 2.23 -7.42 14.30
N GLY A 141 1.05 -7.88 14.72
CA GLY A 141 0.10 -7.11 15.50
C GLY A 141 0.71 -6.73 16.86
N PRO A 142 0.82 -5.44 17.21
CA PRO A 142 1.53 -4.98 18.41
C PRO A 142 1.17 -5.77 19.67
N LEU A 143 2.17 -6.09 20.48
CA LEU A 143 2.00 -6.51 21.87
C LEU A 143 1.86 -5.25 22.73
N GLN A 144 1.30 -5.37 23.94
CA GLN A 144 1.06 -4.23 24.83
C GLN A 144 2.35 -3.44 25.15
N GLU A 145 3.46 -4.14 25.30
CA GLU A 145 4.81 -3.63 25.51
C GLU A 145 5.50 -3.09 24.24
N THR A 146 4.99 -3.42 23.04
CA THR A 146 5.55 -2.93 21.75
C THR A 146 4.69 -1.85 21.08
N ILE A 147 3.61 -1.36 21.71
CA ILE A 147 2.79 -0.26 21.16
C ILE A 147 3.66 1.00 20.91
N SER A 148 4.61 1.26 21.81
CA SER A 148 5.51 2.43 21.70
C SER A 148 6.49 2.29 20.54
N ASP A 149 7.14 1.12 20.44
CA ASP A 149 8.05 0.77 19.35
C ASP A 149 7.32 0.82 17.99
N PHE A 150 6.05 0.40 17.94
CA PHE A 150 5.20 0.49 16.75
C PHE A 150 4.95 1.94 16.30
N TRP A 151 4.56 2.85 17.21
CA TRP A 151 4.33 4.25 16.84
C TRP A 151 5.63 5.00 16.48
N GLN A 152 6.74 4.70 17.18
CA GLN A 152 8.07 5.17 16.77
C GLN A 152 8.43 4.70 15.35
N MET A 153 8.19 3.43 15.00
CA MET A 153 8.39 2.93 13.63
C MET A 153 7.48 3.63 12.60
N VAL A 154 6.19 3.81 12.91
CA VAL A 154 5.20 4.50 12.03
C VAL A 154 5.62 5.94 11.73
N PHE A 155 6.17 6.65 12.74
CA PHE A 155 6.69 8.00 12.59
C PHE A 155 8.03 8.02 11.83
N GLN A 156 9.04 7.27 12.29
CA GLN A 156 10.40 7.26 11.70
C GLN A 156 10.46 6.73 10.26
N ARG A 157 9.41 6.04 9.79
CA ARG A 157 9.27 5.54 8.39
C ARG A 157 8.22 6.30 7.58
N LYS A 158 7.64 7.37 8.14
CA LYS A 158 6.67 8.28 7.50
C LYS A 158 5.48 7.54 6.87
N VAL A 159 5.00 6.51 7.58
CA VAL A 159 3.90 5.64 7.15
C VAL A 159 2.60 6.43 7.02
N LYS A 160 2.02 6.46 5.82
CA LYS A 160 0.75 7.15 5.53
C LYS A 160 -0.45 6.26 5.76
N VAL A 161 -0.32 4.96 5.48
CA VAL A 161 -1.38 3.96 5.59
C VAL A 161 -0.91 2.78 6.43
N VAL A 162 -1.69 2.43 7.44
CA VAL A 162 -1.54 1.21 8.25
C VAL A 162 -2.70 0.28 7.90
N VAL A 163 -2.42 -0.95 7.48
CA VAL A 163 -3.43 -1.97 7.23
C VAL A 163 -3.39 -3.00 8.35
N MET A 164 -4.55 -3.27 8.94
CA MET A 164 -4.78 -4.22 10.01
C MET A 164 -5.77 -5.29 9.51
N LEU A 165 -5.29 -6.51 9.35
CA LEU A 165 -6.05 -7.63 8.74
C LEU A 165 -6.67 -8.57 9.78
N THR A 166 -6.62 -8.20 11.05
CA THR A 166 -7.02 -8.98 12.21
C THR A 166 -7.96 -8.19 13.10
N GLU A 167 -8.80 -8.88 13.86
CA GLU A 167 -9.41 -8.31 15.07
C GLU A 167 -8.39 -8.23 16.21
N LEU A 168 -8.77 -7.57 17.31
CA LEU A 168 -7.97 -7.51 18.53
C LEU A 168 -7.87 -8.89 19.21
N LYS A 169 -8.96 -9.69 19.15
CA LYS A 169 -9.07 -11.01 19.78
C LYS A 169 -9.90 -11.98 18.93
N GLU A 170 -9.66 -13.26 19.12
CA GLU A 170 -10.48 -14.37 18.60
C GLU A 170 -10.75 -15.35 19.76
N GLY A 171 -12.00 -15.40 20.23
CA GLY A 171 -12.32 -15.97 21.53
C GLY A 171 -11.53 -15.27 22.65
N ASP A 172 -10.89 -16.06 23.52
CA ASP A 172 -10.02 -15.55 24.58
C ASP A 172 -8.61 -15.17 24.10
N GLN A 173 -8.20 -15.59 22.89
CA GLN A 173 -6.85 -15.35 22.38
C GLN A 173 -6.69 -13.91 21.88
N GLU A 174 -5.67 -13.20 22.35
CA GLU A 174 -5.29 -11.90 21.79
C GLU A 174 -4.48 -12.05 20.51
N LEU A 175 -4.95 -11.41 19.44
CA LEU A 175 -4.29 -11.35 18.14
C LEU A 175 -3.54 -10.02 17.94
N CYS A 176 -4.04 -8.93 18.54
CA CYS A 176 -3.42 -7.60 18.47
C CYS A 176 -3.82 -6.78 19.71
N ALA A 177 -2.84 -6.16 20.38
CA ALA A 177 -3.14 -5.16 21.41
C ALA A 177 -3.70 -3.88 20.75
N GLN A 178 -4.59 -3.18 21.44
CA GLN A 178 -5.20 -1.95 20.90
C GLN A 178 -4.21 -0.79 21.00
N TYR A 179 -3.48 -0.52 19.92
CA TYR A 179 -2.47 0.54 19.83
C TYR A 179 -3.08 1.96 19.66
N TRP A 180 -4.34 2.15 20.00
CA TRP A 180 -5.05 3.43 19.95
C TRP A 180 -5.99 3.58 21.15
N GLY A 181 -6.37 4.81 21.48
CA GLY A 181 -7.31 5.12 22.57
C GLY A 181 -8.09 6.40 22.30
N GLU A 182 -8.95 6.76 23.25
CA GLU A 182 -9.69 8.03 23.21
C GLU A 182 -8.78 9.22 23.53
N GLY A 183 -9.10 10.39 22.97
CA GLY A 183 -8.35 11.62 23.19
C GLY A 183 -6.91 11.56 22.66
N LYS A 184 -5.98 12.14 23.41
CA LYS A 184 -4.53 12.17 23.11
C LYS A 184 -3.81 11.12 23.94
N GLN A 185 -3.07 10.25 23.26
CA GLN A 185 -2.21 9.23 23.85
C GLN A 185 -0.74 9.60 23.58
N THR A 186 0.19 9.20 24.45
CA THR A 186 1.63 9.51 24.28
C THR A 186 2.47 8.25 24.45
N TYR A 187 3.32 7.99 23.46
CA TYR A 187 4.12 6.79 23.32
C TYR A 187 5.57 7.18 23.00
N ASP A 188 6.46 7.12 24.00
CA ASP A 188 7.91 7.37 23.88
C ASP A 188 8.26 8.59 23.00
N GLY A 189 7.72 9.76 23.34
CA GLY A 189 7.93 11.03 22.63
C GLY A 189 7.01 11.31 21.44
N ILE A 190 6.19 10.35 21.01
CA ILE A 190 5.16 10.53 19.96
C ILE A 190 3.79 10.72 20.61
N GLU A 191 3.14 11.86 20.36
CA GLU A 191 1.73 12.07 20.65
C GLU A 191 0.88 11.50 19.50
N VAL A 192 -0.19 10.80 19.83
CA VAL A 192 -1.13 10.17 18.89
C VAL A 192 -2.54 10.56 19.28
N GLN A 193 -3.27 11.20 18.37
CA GLN A 193 -4.68 11.52 18.52
C GLN A 193 -5.49 10.88 17.40
N MET A 194 -6.55 10.15 17.75
CA MET A 194 -7.56 9.74 16.78
C MET A 194 -8.44 10.94 16.46
N ALA A 195 -8.53 11.30 15.17
CA ALA A 195 -9.21 12.50 14.70
C ALA A 195 -10.56 12.19 14.02
N ASP A 196 -10.70 11.03 13.38
CA ASP A 196 -11.92 10.60 12.68
C ASP A 196 -12.02 9.06 12.62
N VAL A 197 -13.25 8.54 12.54
CA VAL A 197 -13.57 7.11 12.38
C VAL A 197 -14.73 6.94 11.41
N ASN A 198 -14.48 6.21 10.32
CA ASN A 198 -15.49 5.86 9.32
C ASN A 198 -15.59 4.33 9.19
N SER A 199 -16.65 3.75 9.76
CA SER A 199 -16.89 2.30 9.73
C SER A 199 -17.76 1.90 8.55
N GLY A 200 -17.17 1.20 7.57
CA GLY A 200 -17.89 0.53 6.50
C GLY A 200 -18.29 -0.92 6.84
N PRO A 201 -19.07 -1.61 5.99
CA PRO A 201 -19.54 -2.98 6.25
C PRO A 201 -18.43 -4.04 6.36
N SER A 202 -17.28 -3.78 5.72
CA SER A 202 -16.20 -4.76 5.53
C SER A 202 -14.87 -4.30 6.12
N TYR A 203 -14.67 -2.99 6.30
CA TYR A 203 -13.52 -2.40 6.97
C TYR A 203 -13.86 -1.06 7.64
N THR A 204 -13.16 -0.73 8.73
CA THR A 204 -13.18 0.59 9.36
C THR A 204 -11.93 1.38 9.00
N ILE A 205 -12.08 2.65 8.59
CA ILE A 205 -10.99 3.61 8.48
C ILE A 205 -10.91 4.42 9.78
N ARG A 206 -9.71 4.61 10.33
CA ARG A 206 -9.44 5.58 11.41
C ARG A 206 -8.35 6.55 10.97
N ALA A 207 -8.60 7.85 11.12
CA ALA A 207 -7.59 8.88 10.85
C ALA A 207 -6.90 9.28 12.15
N PHE A 208 -5.58 9.33 12.12
CA PHE A 208 -4.73 9.75 13.24
C PHE A 208 -3.94 10.99 12.85
N ASP A 209 -3.94 11.97 13.76
CA ASP A 209 -2.94 13.03 13.80
C ASP A 209 -1.86 12.61 14.80
N ILE A 210 -0.62 12.46 14.33
CA ILE A 210 0.52 12.11 15.17
C ILE A 210 1.56 13.24 15.15
N ALA A 211 2.19 13.50 16.30
CA ALA A 211 3.09 14.63 16.49
C ALA A 211 4.27 14.24 17.38
N HIS A 212 5.50 14.51 16.93
CA HIS A 212 6.68 14.27 17.74
C HIS A 212 6.89 15.43 18.73
N LEU A 213 6.81 15.12 20.03
CA LEU A 213 6.74 16.12 21.10
C LEU A 213 7.98 17.03 21.21
N LYS A 214 9.17 16.56 20.79
CA LYS A 214 10.39 17.37 20.75
C LYS A 214 10.47 18.23 19.48
N THR A 215 10.51 17.60 18.30
CA THR A 215 10.75 18.29 17.01
C THR A 215 9.55 19.10 16.51
N LYS A 216 8.34 18.82 17.00
CA LYS A 216 7.05 19.35 16.51
C LYS A 216 6.71 19.00 15.06
N GLU A 217 7.42 18.05 14.44
CA GLU A 217 7.00 17.46 13.17
C GLU A 217 5.70 16.66 13.37
N THR A 218 4.76 16.83 12.43
CA THR A 218 3.43 16.21 12.46
C THR A 218 3.14 15.42 11.20
N GLN A 219 2.31 14.38 11.32
CA GLN A 219 2.00 13.43 10.26
C GLN A 219 0.54 12.96 10.39
N LYS A 220 -0.18 12.86 9.27
CA LYS A 220 -1.48 12.17 9.21
C LYS A 220 -1.27 10.72 8.80
N VAL A 221 -1.90 9.81 9.54
CA VAL A 221 -1.85 8.35 9.28
C VAL A 221 -3.27 7.80 9.20
N TYR A 222 -3.55 6.98 8.20
CA TYR A 222 -4.84 6.31 8.03
C TYR A 222 -4.70 4.82 8.33
N GLN A 223 -5.37 4.35 9.38
CA GLN A 223 -5.55 2.91 9.61
C GLN A 223 -6.74 2.41 8.81
N TYR A 224 -6.58 1.28 8.14
CA TYR A 224 -7.64 0.46 7.56
C TYR A 224 -7.69 -0.86 8.33
N GLN A 225 -8.77 -1.13 9.08
CA GLN A 225 -8.99 -2.41 9.76
C GLN A 225 -10.01 -3.23 8.97
N TYR A 226 -9.60 -4.37 8.41
CA TYR A 226 -10.46 -5.26 7.64
C TYR A 226 -11.12 -6.33 8.54
N HIS A 227 -12.44 -6.44 8.48
CA HIS A 227 -13.26 -7.19 9.43
C HIS A 227 -13.78 -8.55 8.89
N LYS A 228 -13.46 -8.91 7.65
CA LYS A 228 -14.01 -10.11 6.95
C LYS A 228 -12.96 -11.20 6.73
N TRP A 229 -12.17 -11.49 7.77
CA TRP A 229 -11.04 -12.44 7.74
C TRP A 229 -10.79 -13.13 9.11
N SER A 230 -11.83 -13.35 9.90
CA SER A 230 -11.78 -14.14 11.14
C SER A 230 -12.00 -15.63 10.87
N GLY A 231 -11.35 -16.53 11.61
CA GLY A 231 -11.62 -17.98 11.61
C GLY A 231 -11.29 -18.77 10.34
N CYS A 232 -10.81 -18.12 9.27
CA CYS A 232 -10.59 -18.73 7.94
C CYS A 232 -9.22 -18.33 7.37
N ASP A 233 -8.57 -19.26 6.64
CA ASP A 233 -7.30 -19.02 5.94
C ASP A 233 -7.35 -17.83 4.96
N VAL A 234 -8.52 -17.58 4.38
CA VAL A 234 -8.78 -16.61 3.31
C VAL A 234 -10.04 -15.78 3.61
N PRO A 235 -10.18 -14.56 3.04
CA PRO A 235 -11.37 -13.72 3.22
C PRO A 235 -12.65 -14.36 2.68
N GLU A 236 -13.77 -14.15 3.38
CA GLU A 236 -15.11 -14.57 2.92
C GLU A 236 -15.54 -13.90 1.61
N VAL A 237 -15.16 -12.63 1.43
CA VAL A 237 -15.57 -11.78 0.31
C VAL A 237 -14.33 -11.15 -0.34
N PRO A 238 -13.62 -11.86 -1.25
CA PRO A 238 -12.41 -11.34 -1.92
C PRO A 238 -12.56 -9.94 -2.54
N LYS A 239 -13.74 -9.63 -3.09
CA LYS A 239 -14.03 -8.35 -3.73
C LYS A 239 -13.93 -7.16 -2.77
N ASP A 240 -14.24 -7.34 -1.49
CA ASP A 240 -14.15 -6.28 -0.48
C ASP A 240 -12.69 -5.99 -0.14
N LEU A 241 -11.85 -7.02 -0.08
CA LEU A 241 -10.40 -6.88 0.10
C LEU A 241 -9.76 -6.17 -1.11
N VAL A 242 -10.10 -6.57 -2.33
CA VAL A 242 -9.63 -5.89 -3.56
C VAL A 242 -10.08 -4.44 -3.60
N SER A 243 -11.36 -4.16 -3.27
CA SER A 243 -11.88 -2.79 -3.17
C SER A 243 -11.08 -1.96 -2.15
N MET A 244 -10.75 -2.54 -0.98
CA MET A 244 -9.92 -1.88 0.02
C MET A 244 -8.51 -1.59 -0.51
N ILE A 245 -7.87 -2.55 -1.20
CA ILE A 245 -6.54 -2.39 -1.81
C ILE A 245 -6.54 -1.27 -2.85
N LEU A 246 -7.53 -1.22 -3.75
CA LEU A 246 -7.64 -0.17 -4.77
C LEU A 246 -7.88 1.22 -4.15
N ASN A 247 -8.70 1.31 -3.09
CA ASN A 247 -8.88 2.53 -2.30
C ASN A 247 -7.61 2.98 -1.56
N ILE A 248 -6.72 2.04 -1.20
CA ILE A 248 -5.41 2.32 -0.60
C ILE A 248 -4.42 2.80 -1.67
N LYS A 249 -4.36 2.13 -2.84
CA LYS A 249 -3.52 2.54 -3.99
C LYS A 249 -3.74 4.00 -4.36
N GLN A 250 -5.00 4.44 -4.46
CA GLN A 250 -5.38 5.83 -4.77
C GLN A 250 -4.90 6.88 -3.75
N LYS A 251 -4.53 6.48 -2.52
CA LYS A 251 -4.01 7.37 -1.46
C LYS A 251 -2.48 7.31 -1.32
N LEU A 252 -1.83 6.36 -1.96
CA LEU A 252 -0.38 6.21 -1.95
C LEU A 252 0.25 6.99 -3.13
N PRO A 253 1.52 7.40 -3.04
CA PRO A 253 2.21 7.98 -4.19
C PRO A 253 2.34 6.93 -5.30
N ALA A 254 1.87 7.24 -6.51
CA ALA A 254 1.83 6.30 -7.65
C ALA A 254 3.22 5.81 -8.12
N ARG A 255 4.30 6.47 -7.70
CA ARG A 255 5.68 6.00 -7.84
C ARG A 255 6.49 6.37 -6.59
N PRO A 256 7.51 5.58 -6.20
CA PRO A 256 8.51 6.02 -5.24
C PRO A 256 9.20 7.29 -5.77
N VAL A 257 9.26 8.34 -4.96
CA VAL A 257 10.15 9.47 -5.24
C VAL A 257 11.59 8.99 -5.02
N PRO A 258 12.54 9.30 -5.92
CA PRO A 258 13.96 9.12 -5.62
C PRO A 258 14.35 10.06 -4.48
N GLU A 259 14.42 9.54 -3.26
CA GLU A 259 14.89 10.29 -2.10
C GLU A 259 16.42 10.40 -2.12
N ASP A 260 16.94 11.59 -1.81
CA ASP A 260 18.35 11.78 -1.48
C ASP A 260 18.79 10.78 -0.41
N SER A 261 20.00 10.22 -0.56
CA SER A 261 20.56 9.20 0.34
C SER A 261 20.70 9.63 1.81
N ARG A 262 20.53 10.93 2.10
CA ARG A 262 20.72 11.59 3.40
C ARG A 262 19.45 11.67 4.26
N ARG A 263 18.44 10.83 4.03
CA ARG A 263 17.21 10.77 4.86
C ARG A 263 16.70 9.36 5.11
N THR A 264 16.05 9.17 6.26
CA THR A 264 15.33 7.95 6.60
C THR A 264 14.23 7.66 5.59
N ARG A 265 14.45 6.63 4.76
CA ARG A 265 13.57 6.32 3.62
C ARG A 265 12.10 6.20 4.01
N SER A 266 11.26 6.94 3.29
CA SER A 266 9.81 6.97 3.44
C SER A 266 9.17 5.67 2.92
N ILE A 267 8.41 4.98 3.78
CA ILE A 267 7.69 3.75 3.46
C ILE A 267 6.19 4.00 3.72
N PRO A 268 5.40 4.41 2.72
CA PRO A 268 4.08 4.98 2.96
C PRO A 268 3.02 3.94 3.35
N LEU A 269 3.29 2.64 3.21
CA LEU A 269 2.37 1.54 3.51
C LEU A 269 2.99 0.54 4.51
N LEU A 270 2.28 0.32 5.62
CA LEU A 270 2.53 -0.73 6.61
C LEU A 270 1.35 -1.70 6.65
N VAL A 271 1.61 -2.99 6.80
CA VAL A 271 0.61 -4.06 6.83
C VAL A 271 0.89 -4.97 8.03
N HIS A 272 -0.17 -5.33 8.76
CA HIS A 272 -0.09 -6.29 9.87
C HIS A 272 -1.32 -7.20 9.98
N CYS A 273 -1.04 -8.36 10.56
CA CYS A 273 -1.99 -9.34 11.10
C CYS A 273 -1.38 -9.89 12.40
N CYS A 274 -1.97 -10.91 13.03
CA CYS A 274 -1.44 -11.49 14.28
C CYS A 274 0.10 -11.69 14.26
N ASP A 275 0.64 -12.50 13.35
CA ASP A 275 2.09 -12.74 13.22
C ASP A 275 2.80 -11.85 12.18
N GLY A 276 2.06 -11.03 11.43
CA GLY A 276 2.60 -10.20 10.36
C GLY A 276 3.06 -10.96 9.11
N SER A 277 2.63 -12.20 8.92
CA SER A 277 3.07 -13.04 7.79
C SER A 277 1.94 -13.72 7.02
N GLN A 278 0.94 -14.31 7.67
CA GLN A 278 -0.06 -15.12 6.96
C GLN A 278 -0.99 -14.27 6.08
N GLN A 279 -1.95 -13.58 6.68
CA GLN A 279 -2.86 -12.65 5.99
C GLN A 279 -2.08 -11.48 5.37
N THR A 280 -1.03 -11.01 6.05
CA THR A 280 -0.13 -9.95 5.55
C THR A 280 0.56 -10.35 4.25
N GLY A 281 1.00 -11.61 4.09
CA GLY A 281 1.60 -12.10 2.87
C GLY A 281 0.60 -12.14 1.70
N VAL A 282 -0.64 -12.57 1.95
CA VAL A 282 -1.71 -12.55 0.94
C VAL A 282 -2.02 -11.10 0.52
N PHE A 283 -2.10 -10.15 1.46
CA PHE A 283 -2.31 -8.73 1.14
C PHE A 283 -1.14 -8.15 0.33
N CYS A 284 0.12 -8.37 0.75
CA CYS A 284 1.30 -7.88 0.02
C CYS A 284 1.43 -8.52 -1.37
N ALA A 285 1.01 -9.77 -1.54
CA ALA A 285 0.93 -10.42 -2.85
C ALA A 285 -0.13 -9.76 -3.74
N LEU A 286 -1.38 -9.62 -3.26
CA LEU A 286 -2.43 -8.94 -4.02
C LEU A 286 -2.08 -7.48 -4.36
N MET A 287 -1.49 -6.74 -3.42
CA MET A 287 -1.02 -5.37 -3.64
C MET A 287 0.02 -5.29 -4.78
N THR A 288 0.82 -6.34 -4.98
CA THR A 288 1.84 -6.42 -6.04
C THR A 288 1.23 -6.91 -7.36
N LEU A 289 0.38 -7.93 -7.31
CA LEU A 289 -0.26 -8.54 -8.48
C LEU A 289 -1.31 -7.62 -9.13
N LEU A 290 -2.02 -6.82 -8.32
CA LEU A 290 -2.92 -5.75 -8.79
C LEU A 290 -2.17 -4.51 -9.30
N GLU A 291 -0.83 -4.46 -9.19
CA GLU A 291 0.01 -3.42 -9.78
C GLU A 291 0.53 -3.89 -11.16
N SER A 292 1.09 -5.10 -11.26
CA SER A 292 1.52 -5.66 -12.56
C SER A 292 0.35 -5.86 -13.53
N ALA A 293 -0.80 -6.35 -13.03
CA ALA A 293 -2.01 -6.52 -13.82
C ALA A 293 -2.62 -5.20 -14.34
N GLU A 294 -2.32 -4.05 -13.70
CA GLU A 294 -2.78 -2.73 -14.15
C GLU A 294 -1.82 -2.08 -15.16
N ILE A 295 -0.52 -2.41 -15.10
CA ILE A 295 0.53 -1.70 -15.85
C ILE A 295 1.06 -2.51 -17.03
N GLU A 296 1.19 -3.82 -16.88
CA GLU A 296 1.86 -4.72 -17.83
C GLU A 296 0.91 -5.77 -18.43
N GLU A 297 -0.34 -5.83 -17.97
CA GLU A 297 -1.34 -6.86 -18.30
C GLU A 297 -0.86 -8.32 -18.08
N VAL A 298 0.07 -8.53 -17.13
CA VAL A 298 0.59 -9.85 -16.71
C VAL A 298 0.56 -10.04 -15.18
N ILE A 299 0.59 -11.30 -14.74
CA ILE A 299 0.86 -11.67 -13.36
C ILE A 299 1.86 -12.83 -13.25
N ASP A 300 2.71 -12.81 -12.21
CA ASP A 300 3.46 -13.98 -11.77
C ASP A 300 3.27 -14.20 -10.26
N VAL A 301 2.27 -15.02 -9.91
CA VAL A 301 1.94 -15.33 -8.51
C VAL A 301 3.07 -16.12 -7.85
N PHE A 302 3.76 -16.98 -8.60
CA PHE A 302 4.84 -17.82 -8.09
C PHE A 302 6.04 -16.99 -7.63
N GLN A 303 6.55 -16.09 -8.49
CA GLN A 303 7.72 -15.26 -8.18
C GLN A 303 7.39 -14.21 -7.12
N VAL A 304 6.17 -13.64 -7.12
CA VAL A 304 5.70 -12.75 -6.05
C VAL A 304 5.71 -13.47 -4.69
N VAL A 305 5.08 -14.66 -4.59
CA VAL A 305 5.04 -15.41 -3.33
C VAL A 305 6.43 -15.91 -2.90
N LYS A 306 7.25 -16.38 -3.85
CA LYS A 306 8.65 -16.76 -3.61
C LYS A 306 9.49 -15.58 -3.09
N SER A 307 9.29 -14.38 -3.63
CA SER A 307 9.95 -13.14 -3.16
C SER A 307 9.52 -12.75 -1.74
N LEU A 308 8.22 -12.90 -1.42
CA LEU A 308 7.69 -12.69 -0.08
C LEU A 308 8.28 -13.69 0.93
N ARG A 309 8.27 -15.00 0.62
CA ARG A 309 8.90 -16.04 1.47
C ARG A 309 10.41 -15.83 1.66
N ARG A 310 11.11 -15.29 0.65
CA ARG A 310 12.53 -14.93 0.70
C ARG A 310 12.83 -13.72 1.61
N THR A 311 11.82 -12.89 1.90
CA THR A 311 11.95 -11.65 2.71
C THR A 311 11.31 -11.75 4.10
N ARG A 312 10.32 -12.62 4.33
CA ARG A 312 9.79 -12.93 5.67
C ARG A 312 9.26 -14.37 5.74
N LEU A 313 9.53 -15.07 6.85
CA LEU A 313 9.01 -16.42 7.08
C LEU A 313 7.49 -16.41 7.29
N GLY A 314 6.81 -17.45 6.80
CA GLY A 314 5.35 -17.63 6.96
C GLY A 314 4.48 -16.89 5.94
N MET A 315 5.06 -16.18 4.97
CA MET A 315 4.29 -15.52 3.91
C MET A 315 3.58 -16.54 3.01
N VAL A 316 2.25 -16.43 2.90
CA VAL A 316 1.38 -17.30 2.07
C VAL A 316 1.69 -18.78 2.31
N SER A 317 1.39 -19.25 3.51
CA SER A 317 1.87 -20.54 4.03
C SER A 317 0.99 -21.74 3.66
N THR A 318 -0.26 -21.54 3.23
CA THR A 318 -1.21 -22.61 2.87
C THR A 318 -1.51 -22.61 1.36
N PHE A 319 -1.97 -23.76 0.84
CA PHE A 319 -2.33 -23.87 -0.58
C PHE A 319 -3.58 -23.04 -0.90
N GLU A 320 -4.49 -22.97 0.06
CA GLU A 320 -5.73 -22.22 0.07
C GLU A 320 -5.45 -20.73 -0.16
N GLN A 321 -4.46 -20.19 0.57
CA GLN A 321 -3.97 -18.81 0.38
C GLN A 321 -3.33 -18.59 -0.99
N TYR A 322 -2.60 -19.57 -1.53
CA TYR A 322 -1.97 -19.47 -2.86
C TYR A 322 -2.99 -19.50 -4.00
N GLN A 323 -3.92 -20.45 -3.95
CA GLN A 323 -5.03 -20.56 -4.90
C GLN A 323 -5.93 -19.32 -4.86
N PHE A 324 -6.17 -18.76 -3.66
CA PHE A 324 -6.94 -17.54 -3.48
C PHE A 324 -6.34 -16.31 -4.21
N LEU A 325 -5.01 -16.23 -4.37
CA LEU A 325 -4.39 -15.16 -5.16
C LEU A 325 -4.83 -15.27 -6.63
N TYR A 326 -4.71 -16.45 -7.23
CA TYR A 326 -5.16 -16.70 -8.60
C TYR A 326 -6.65 -16.43 -8.79
N ASP A 327 -7.50 -16.95 -7.90
CA ASP A 327 -8.96 -16.76 -7.99
C ASP A 327 -9.37 -15.30 -7.79
N THR A 328 -8.65 -14.55 -6.94
CA THR A 328 -8.91 -13.13 -6.70
C THR A 328 -8.54 -12.28 -7.91
N ILE A 329 -7.38 -12.53 -8.55
CA ILE A 329 -7.02 -11.80 -9.78
C ILE A 329 -7.95 -12.21 -10.93
N ALA A 330 -8.20 -13.51 -11.16
CA ALA A 330 -9.07 -13.96 -12.24
C ALA A 330 -10.53 -13.48 -12.09
N SER A 331 -11.05 -13.35 -10.87
CA SER A 331 -12.38 -12.76 -10.62
C SER A 331 -12.42 -11.22 -10.64
N THR A 332 -11.26 -10.57 -10.59
CA THR A 332 -11.10 -9.11 -10.78
C THR A 332 -10.96 -8.75 -12.28
N TYR A 333 -10.23 -9.57 -13.04
CA TYR A 333 -10.01 -9.42 -14.48
C TYR A 333 -10.71 -10.57 -15.23
N PRO A 334 -12.03 -10.48 -15.51
CA PRO A 334 -12.79 -11.54 -16.17
C PRO A 334 -12.36 -11.74 -17.63
N ALA A 335 -12.48 -12.98 -18.13
CA ALA A 335 -12.15 -13.33 -19.51
C ALA A 335 -12.90 -12.44 -20.53
N GLN A 336 -12.15 -11.78 -21.42
CA GLN A 336 -12.70 -10.94 -22.50
C GLN A 336 -13.23 -11.81 -23.65
N ASN A 337 -14.37 -12.47 -23.42
CA ASN A 337 -15.03 -13.34 -24.40
C ASN A 337 -15.55 -12.57 -25.63
N GLY A 338 -14.66 -12.33 -26.60
CA GLY A 338 -15.01 -11.88 -27.96
C GLY A 338 -15.55 -10.45 -28.09
N GLN A 339 -15.60 -9.66 -27.02
CA GLN A 339 -15.94 -8.24 -27.13
C GLN A 339 -14.76 -7.45 -27.69
N ILE A 340 -14.78 -7.27 -29.01
CA ILE A 340 -13.93 -6.29 -29.70
C ILE A 340 -14.18 -4.92 -29.05
N LYS A 341 -13.19 -4.39 -28.31
CA LYS A 341 -13.15 -2.98 -27.96
C LYS A 341 -13.12 -2.18 -29.26
N LYS A 342 -14.26 -1.59 -29.64
CA LYS A 342 -14.29 -0.55 -30.66
C LYS A 342 -13.63 0.71 -30.10
N ASN A 343 -12.31 0.76 -30.17
CA ASN A 343 -11.58 2.01 -30.06
C ASN A 343 -11.91 2.84 -31.32
N SER A 344 -13.00 3.59 -31.27
CA SER A 344 -13.17 4.75 -32.14
C SER A 344 -12.05 5.74 -31.86
N GLN A 345 -11.45 6.30 -32.91
CA GLN A 345 -10.24 7.15 -32.88
C GLN A 345 -8.90 6.40 -32.76
N GLN A 346 -8.59 5.59 -33.79
CA GLN A 346 -7.36 5.78 -34.56
C GLN A 346 -7.53 5.14 -35.95
N GLU A 347 -7.65 5.99 -36.97
CA GLU A 347 -7.48 5.58 -38.37
C GLU A 347 -6.03 5.89 -38.74
N ASP A 348 -5.16 4.89 -38.63
CA ASP A 348 -3.75 5.02 -39.03
C ASP A 348 -3.65 5.05 -40.56
N GLU A 349 -3.66 6.26 -41.13
CA GLU A 349 -3.36 6.47 -42.55
C GLU A 349 -1.86 6.26 -42.79
N VAL A 350 -1.52 5.10 -43.37
CA VAL A 350 -0.13 4.67 -43.59
C VAL A 350 0.49 5.42 -44.77
N GLU A 351 1.04 6.61 -44.50
CA GLU A 351 1.73 7.42 -45.50
C GLU A 351 3.10 6.81 -45.87
N PHE A 352 3.24 6.38 -47.12
CA PHE A 352 4.48 5.79 -47.66
C PHE A 352 5.49 6.88 -48.05
N CYS A 353 6.38 7.25 -47.13
CA CYS A 353 7.54 8.07 -47.47
C CYS A 353 8.44 7.35 -48.52
N SER A 354 8.68 7.99 -49.67
CA SER A 354 9.61 7.50 -50.69
C SER A 354 10.65 8.57 -51.03
N GLU A 355 11.94 8.24 -50.87
CA GLU A 355 13.04 9.18 -51.05
C GLU A 355 13.44 9.34 -52.54
N VAL A 356 12.91 10.36 -53.21
CA VAL A 356 13.54 10.98 -54.38
C VAL A 356 13.38 12.50 -54.27
N GLY A 357 14.49 13.25 -54.30
CA GLY A 357 14.50 14.65 -53.86
C GLY A 357 14.74 15.71 -54.95
N LYS A 358 14.71 16.97 -54.48
CA LYS A 358 15.07 18.25 -55.14
C LYS A 358 14.16 18.79 -56.26
N SER A 359 13.56 19.94 -55.96
CA SER A 359 13.93 21.20 -56.62
C SER A 359 13.53 22.40 -55.75
N ASP A 360 14.36 23.45 -55.75
CA ASP A 360 14.20 24.64 -54.91
C ASP A 360 13.21 25.66 -55.50
N GLN A 361 12.51 26.41 -54.62
CA GLN A 361 12.22 27.81 -54.88
C GLN A 361 11.94 28.62 -53.60
N GLU A 362 12.19 29.92 -53.69
CA GLU A 362 12.45 30.85 -52.58
C GLU A 362 11.61 32.13 -52.78
N THR A 363 10.84 32.57 -51.78
CA THR A 363 10.39 33.98 -51.63
C THR A 363 9.99 34.31 -50.18
N ASP A 364 10.81 35.15 -49.55
CA ASP A 364 10.54 36.23 -48.57
C ASP A 364 9.25 36.33 -47.72
N LEU A 365 9.50 36.46 -46.40
CA LEU A 365 9.10 37.57 -45.49
C LEU A 365 7.62 38.06 -45.42
N ILE A 366 7.04 38.06 -44.20
CA ILE A 366 6.89 39.26 -43.33
C ILE A 366 6.16 38.91 -42.00
N THR A 367 6.55 39.60 -40.93
CA THR A 367 5.98 39.51 -39.57
C THR A 367 4.65 40.29 -39.41
N THR A 368 3.66 39.74 -38.68
CA THR A 368 2.83 40.54 -37.74
C THR A 368 2.35 39.68 -36.55
N ASP A 369 2.31 40.30 -35.37
CA ASP A 369 1.69 39.82 -34.11
C ASP A 369 0.17 40.12 -34.08
N LEU A 370 -0.61 39.47 -33.20
CA LEU A 370 -1.82 40.05 -32.53
C LEU A 370 -2.58 39.05 -31.62
N ALA A 371 -3.10 39.57 -30.51
CA ALA A 371 -3.89 38.87 -29.49
C ALA A 371 -5.43 39.03 -29.68
N PRO A 372 -6.30 38.30 -28.95
CA PRO A 372 -7.72 38.13 -29.33
C PRO A 372 -8.69 39.22 -28.79
N PRO A 373 -9.85 39.45 -29.46
CA PRO A 373 -10.78 40.52 -29.10
C PRO A 373 -11.97 40.13 -28.20
N ARG A 374 -12.28 41.05 -27.28
CA ARG A 374 -13.58 41.44 -26.68
C ARG A 374 -13.49 42.99 -26.46
N PRO A 375 -14.54 43.75 -26.08
CA PRO A 375 -15.95 43.43 -25.82
C PRO A 375 -16.92 44.33 -26.64
N GLY A 376 -18.17 44.51 -26.19
CA GLY A 376 -19.06 45.60 -26.65
C GLY A 376 -20.43 45.61 -25.93
N GLU A 377 -20.69 46.65 -25.13
CA GLU A 377 -21.99 46.94 -24.47
C GLU A 377 -22.48 48.34 -24.90
N ILE A 378 -23.77 48.52 -25.23
CA ILE A 378 -24.45 49.84 -25.31
C ILE A 378 -25.95 49.71 -24.93
N GLU A 379 -26.42 50.63 -24.08
CA GLU A 379 -27.82 50.96 -23.71
C GLU A 379 -28.06 52.48 -23.98
N PRO A 380 -29.26 53.09 -23.77
CA PRO A 380 -30.66 52.63 -23.82
C PRO A 380 -31.47 53.51 -24.84
N PRO A 381 -32.82 53.72 -24.75
CA PRO A 381 -33.43 54.71 -23.81
C PRO A 381 -34.88 54.40 -23.31
N GLU A 382 -35.44 55.35 -22.53
CA GLU A 382 -36.77 55.39 -21.84
C GLU A 382 -37.99 55.57 -22.79
N ILE A 383 -39.29 55.70 -22.44
CA ILE A 383 -40.10 56.12 -21.24
C ILE A 383 -41.62 55.72 -21.48
N CYS A 384 -42.70 55.78 -20.66
CA CYS A 384 -43.11 56.27 -19.33
C CYS A 384 -44.44 55.59 -18.83
N ASP A 385 -44.91 55.93 -17.61
CA ASP A 385 -46.33 55.99 -17.10
C ASP A 385 -47.23 54.72 -17.01
N ASP A 386 -48.22 54.56 -16.10
CA ASP A 386 -48.83 55.42 -15.05
C ASP A 386 -49.41 54.60 -13.84
N SER A 387 -49.87 55.31 -12.79
CA SER A 387 -51.06 55.06 -11.95
C SER A 387 -51.03 54.19 -10.65
N LYS A 388 -50.88 54.92 -9.52
CA LYS A 388 -51.78 55.02 -8.33
C LYS A 388 -52.07 53.85 -7.34
N ALA A 389 -51.68 54.15 -6.07
CA ALA A 389 -52.51 54.15 -4.83
C ALA A 389 -53.00 52.82 -4.18
N ALA A 390 -53.42 52.76 -2.89
CA ALA A 390 -53.03 53.46 -1.64
C ALA A 390 -53.78 52.85 -0.41
N ASP A 391 -53.22 52.99 0.82
CA ASP A 391 -53.83 52.70 2.15
C ASP A 391 -54.20 51.21 2.42
N GLY A 392 -54.28 50.63 3.62
CA GLY A 392 -54.01 51.02 5.03
C GLY A 392 -54.58 49.91 5.96
N THR A 393 -54.36 49.73 7.27
CA THR A 393 -53.51 50.33 8.33
C THR A 393 -53.99 49.69 9.67
N LYS A 394 -53.09 49.27 10.59
CA LYS A 394 -53.35 48.70 11.97
C LYS A 394 -54.02 47.30 12.05
N GLY A 395 -53.81 46.48 13.11
CA GLY A 395 -52.83 46.56 14.23
C GLY A 395 -53.26 45.81 15.51
N THR A 396 -52.31 45.55 16.45
CA THR A 396 -52.49 45.15 17.89
C THR A 396 -53.18 43.78 18.19
N GLU A 397 -52.93 43.02 19.28
CA GLU A 397 -51.98 43.14 20.42
C GLU A 397 -51.79 41.83 21.23
N SER A 398 -50.57 41.60 21.78
CA SER A 398 -50.30 40.81 23.02
C SER A 398 -50.62 39.29 23.00
N SER A 399 -50.30 38.44 24.01
CA SER A 399 -49.72 38.64 25.36
C SER A 399 -48.77 37.49 25.77
N THR A 400 -47.99 37.72 26.84
CA THR A 400 -46.95 36.84 27.39
C THR A 400 -47.47 35.68 28.26
N ASN A 401 -46.67 34.60 28.43
CA ASN A 401 -46.10 34.16 29.73
C ASN A 401 -45.60 32.69 29.73
N GLY A 402 -44.54 32.43 30.50
CA GLY A 402 -44.23 31.13 31.13
C GLY A 402 -43.92 31.38 32.61
N PRO A 403 -43.10 30.59 33.33
CA PRO A 403 -42.62 29.21 33.12
C PRO A 403 -43.08 28.30 34.30
N THR A 404 -42.45 27.12 34.53
CA THR A 404 -41.95 26.59 35.85
C THR A 404 -41.52 25.11 35.74
N THR A 405 -40.67 24.66 36.66
CA THR A 405 -39.91 23.39 36.70
C THR A 405 -40.55 22.28 37.57
N ALA A 406 -39.84 21.14 37.72
CA ALA A 406 -39.97 20.08 38.74
C ALA A 406 -41.07 19.01 38.54
N VAL A 407 -40.99 17.77 39.06
CA VAL A 407 -39.91 16.76 39.33
C VAL A 407 -40.60 15.53 39.98
N LEU A 408 -39.95 14.33 39.98
CA LEU A 408 -40.47 13.03 40.49
C LEU A 408 -41.62 12.43 39.64
N THR A 409 -41.83 11.10 39.64
CA THR A 409 -41.27 10.04 40.50
C THR A 409 -40.73 8.88 39.67
#